data_AF-A0A3L7TH33-F1
#
_entry.id   AF-A0A3L7TH33-F1
#
_cell.length_a   1.000
_cell.length_b   1.000
_cell.length_c   1.000
_cell.angle_alpha   90.00
_cell.angle_beta   90.00
_cell.angle_gamma   90.00
#
_symmetry.space_group_name_H-M   'P 1'
#
loop_
_entity.id
_entity.type
_entity.pdbx_description
1 polymer ?
#
loop_
_entity_poly.entity_id
_entity_poly.type
_entity_poly.pdbx_seq_one_letter_code
_entity_poly.pdbx_strand_id
1 'polypeptide(L)'
;MATAAEAMSASVSGIGDSAVVSALGNARERSTTSQMSATAPKAMLARVKRAVERMFVSIRMRRGYHPLGYTRSPMRPSVQSEVDASGLRVGVVTSQYHDAVTSRLLEGARECFLAAGGVDANLLCASAPGSYELIAIAHTLALRPDLDAVVCLGCVLTGETRHDEYLCEAVANGLAHICATTGKPVAFGVLTCPSIEHANARSGGAKGNKGEEAMRASIAAAQSIRAIKGLPLGRASR
;
A
#
# COMPACT_ATOMS: atom_id res chain seq x y z
N MET A 1 21.87 27.93 -4.57
CA MET A 1 20.39 27.93 -4.56
C MET A 1 19.93 28.10 -6.00
N ALA A 2 19.59 26.98 -6.64
CA ALA A 2 19.07 26.93 -8.00
C ALA A 2 17.57 26.61 -7.93
N THR A 3 16.77 27.37 -8.66
CA THR A 3 15.30 27.39 -8.65
C THR A 3 14.69 26.35 -9.59
N ALA A 4 13.54 25.83 -9.18
CA ALA A 4 12.78 24.75 -9.80
C ALA A 4 12.34 25.04 -11.26
N ALA A 5 12.96 24.38 -12.23
CA ALA A 5 12.45 24.26 -13.60
C ALA A 5 13.08 23.10 -14.40
N GLU A 6 13.54 22.03 -13.75
CA GLU A 6 14.07 20.83 -14.42
C GLU A 6 13.51 19.58 -13.75
N ALA A 7 12.45 19.01 -14.33
CA ALA A 7 12.15 17.56 -14.31
C ALA A 7 10.76 17.34 -14.93
N MET A 8 10.67 17.19 -16.25
CA MET A 8 9.64 16.38 -16.93
C MET A 8 9.94 16.32 -18.45
N SER A 9 10.97 15.56 -18.81
CA SER A 9 11.22 15.14 -20.20
C SER A 9 11.73 13.69 -20.29
N ALA A 10 10.81 12.75 -20.07
CA ALA A 10 10.85 11.36 -20.54
C ALA A 10 9.46 10.81 -20.18
N SER A 11 8.68 10.09 -20.98
CA SER A 11 8.93 9.29 -22.17
C SER A 11 7.58 8.73 -22.59
N VAL A 12 7.06 9.02 -23.79
CA VAL A 12 6.06 8.16 -24.45
C VAL A 12 6.31 8.24 -25.96
N SER A 13 7.09 7.29 -26.44
CA SER A 13 7.16 6.93 -27.85
C SER A 13 6.14 5.82 -28.13
N GLY A 14 5.29 6.02 -29.14
CA GLY A 14 4.61 4.93 -29.85
C GLY A 14 3.12 4.83 -29.59
N ILE A 15 2.32 5.45 -30.47
CA ILE A 15 1.29 4.83 -31.34
C ILE A 15 0.83 5.95 -32.30
N GLY A 16 0.75 5.62 -33.59
CA GLY A 16 0.72 6.57 -34.70
C GLY A 16 -0.58 7.37 -34.89
N ASP A 17 -0.41 8.56 -35.45
CA ASP A 17 -1.03 9.00 -36.73
C ASP A 17 -0.55 10.44 -37.02
N SER A 18 0.44 10.58 -37.91
CA SER A 18 1.16 11.83 -38.18
C SER A 18 0.41 12.85 -39.05
N ALA A 19 -0.92 12.74 -39.16
CA ALA A 19 -1.72 13.61 -40.03
C ALA A 19 -2.38 14.79 -39.31
N VAL A 20 -2.39 14.81 -37.98
CA VAL A 20 -3.18 15.81 -37.21
C VAL A 20 -2.34 17.00 -36.72
N VAL A 21 -1.02 16.84 -36.60
CA VAL A 21 -0.13 17.87 -36.02
C VAL A 21 0.29 18.94 -37.04
N SER A 22 0.19 18.67 -38.34
CA SER A 22 0.60 19.61 -39.41
C SER A 22 -0.38 20.75 -39.66
N ALA A 23 -1.62 20.69 -39.17
CA ALA A 23 -2.66 21.68 -39.49
C ALA A 23 -2.76 22.85 -38.49
N LEU A 24 -2.04 22.80 -37.37
CA LEU A 24 -2.12 23.78 -36.28
C LEU A 24 -0.91 24.73 -36.18
N GLY A 25 0.12 24.54 -37.02
CA GLY A 25 1.39 25.27 -36.94
C GLY A 25 1.51 26.57 -37.72
N ASN A 26 0.61 26.87 -38.67
CA ASN A 26 0.81 27.98 -39.64
C ASN A 26 -0.13 29.19 -39.47
N ALA A 27 -0.66 29.42 -38.26
CA ALA A 27 -1.54 30.58 -37.98
C ALA A 27 -0.92 31.57 -36.98
N ARG A 28 0.39 31.77 -37.02
CA ARG A 28 1.09 32.83 -36.29
C ARG A 28 2.07 33.52 -37.23
N GLU A 29 1.61 34.61 -37.84
CA GLU A 29 2.37 35.81 -38.20
C GLU A 29 1.62 36.57 -39.31
N ARG A 30 0.89 37.61 -38.93
CA ARG A 30 0.99 38.96 -39.53
C ARG A 30 -0.06 39.92 -38.93
N SER A 31 0.50 40.98 -38.34
CA SER A 31 0.02 42.37 -38.31
C SER A 31 -1.34 42.71 -37.70
N THR A 32 -1.28 43.13 -36.44
CA THR A 32 -1.71 44.45 -35.93
C THR A 32 -2.63 45.34 -36.79
N THR A 33 -3.79 45.65 -36.18
CA THR A 33 -4.53 46.92 -36.19
C THR A 33 -5.32 47.30 -37.45
N SER A 34 -6.62 47.00 -37.47
CA SER A 34 -7.66 48.03 -37.68
C SER A 34 -9.04 47.49 -37.28
N GLN A 35 -9.81 48.33 -36.60
CA GLN A 35 -11.19 48.10 -36.19
C GLN A 35 -12.09 47.82 -37.42
N MET A 36 -13.12 46.98 -37.28
CA MET A 36 -14.53 47.29 -37.62
C MET A 36 -15.44 46.05 -37.72
N SER A 37 -16.52 46.12 -36.93
CA SER A 37 -17.86 45.51 -37.03
C SER A 37 -18.04 43.99 -37.10
N ALA A 38 -18.53 43.46 -35.98
CA ALA A 38 -19.24 42.20 -35.89
C ALA A 38 -20.63 42.32 -36.52
N THR A 39 -20.92 41.56 -37.59
CA THR A 39 -22.26 41.00 -37.82
C THR A 39 -22.19 39.87 -38.84
N ALA A 40 -22.08 38.62 -38.37
CA ALA A 40 -22.57 37.52 -39.20
C ALA A 40 -24.08 37.76 -39.40
N PRO A 41 -24.60 37.79 -40.64
CA PRO A 41 -26.01 38.08 -40.87
C PRO A 41 -26.84 37.06 -40.10
N LYS A 42 -27.76 37.54 -39.23
CA LYS A 42 -28.61 36.71 -38.34
C LYS A 42 -29.25 35.51 -39.08
N ALA A 43 -29.48 35.64 -40.38
CA ALA A 43 -29.96 34.58 -41.26
C ALA A 43 -29.00 33.38 -41.40
N MET A 44 -27.68 33.60 -41.43
CA MET A 44 -26.67 32.53 -41.53
C MET A 44 -26.54 31.78 -40.21
N LEU A 45 -26.50 32.49 -39.08
CA LEU A 45 -26.54 31.89 -37.74
C LEU A 45 -27.82 31.08 -37.52
N ALA A 46 -28.98 31.58 -37.99
CA ALA A 46 -30.24 30.84 -37.93
C ALA A 46 -30.23 29.58 -38.82
N ARG A 47 -29.56 29.62 -39.99
CA ARG A 47 -29.40 28.44 -40.87
C ARG A 47 -28.47 27.39 -40.26
N VAL A 48 -27.34 27.80 -39.68
CA VAL A 48 -26.42 26.89 -38.99
C VAL A 48 -27.10 26.26 -37.78
N LYS A 49 -27.80 27.06 -36.97
CA LYS A 49 -28.52 26.55 -35.79
C LYS A 49 -29.59 25.52 -36.18
N ARG A 50 -30.39 25.79 -37.21
CA ARG A 50 -31.38 24.83 -37.74
C ARG A 50 -30.73 23.58 -38.35
N ALA A 51 -29.56 23.70 -38.97
CA ALA A 51 -28.83 22.56 -39.51
C ALA A 51 -28.28 21.66 -38.39
N VAL A 52 -27.70 22.26 -37.34
CA VAL A 52 -27.22 21.55 -36.15
C VAL A 52 -28.38 20.89 -35.40
N GLU A 53 -29.50 21.57 -35.20
CA GLU A 53 -30.69 21.00 -34.55
C GLU A 53 -31.27 19.82 -35.35
N ARG A 54 -31.37 19.93 -36.69
CA ARG A 54 -31.80 18.80 -37.53
C ARG A 54 -30.81 17.64 -37.52
N MET A 55 -29.52 17.93 -37.45
CA MET A 55 -28.48 16.91 -37.33
C MET A 55 -28.56 16.19 -35.98
N PHE A 56 -28.78 16.92 -34.89
CA PHE A 56 -29.00 16.35 -33.56
C PHE A 56 -30.27 15.50 -33.49
N VAL A 57 -31.38 15.94 -34.11
CA VAL A 57 -32.62 15.16 -34.17
C VAL A 57 -32.45 13.88 -35.02
N SER A 58 -31.74 13.97 -36.15
CA SER A 58 -31.44 12.81 -37.00
C SER A 58 -30.52 11.79 -36.31
N ILE A 59 -29.52 12.27 -35.57
CA ILE A 59 -28.63 11.42 -34.76
C ILE A 59 -29.41 10.78 -33.60
N ARG A 60 -30.33 11.51 -32.96
CA ARG A 60 -31.14 11.04 -31.83
C ARG A 60 -32.17 9.96 -32.22
N MET A 61 -32.63 9.95 -33.46
CA MET A 61 -33.61 8.96 -33.94
C MET A 61 -32.98 7.71 -34.61
N ARG A 62 -31.73 7.78 -35.10
CA ARG A 62 -31.11 6.64 -35.82
C ARG A 62 -30.28 5.71 -34.95
N ARG A 63 -29.89 6.10 -33.75
CA ARG A 63 -29.31 5.22 -32.72
C ARG A 63 -29.83 5.71 -31.39
N GLY A 64 -30.44 4.80 -30.61
CA GLY A 64 -30.93 5.11 -29.27
C GLY A 64 -29.86 5.81 -28.45
N TYR A 65 -29.94 7.14 -28.37
CA TYR A 65 -29.09 7.94 -27.51
C TYR A 65 -29.69 7.82 -26.11
N HIS A 66 -29.37 6.72 -25.44
CA HIS A 66 -29.41 6.71 -23.99
C HIS A 66 -28.37 7.76 -23.55
N PRO A 67 -28.75 8.76 -22.74
CA PRO A 67 -27.73 9.56 -22.06
C PRO A 67 -26.81 8.55 -21.38
N LEU A 68 -25.49 8.68 -21.58
CA LEU A 68 -24.50 7.92 -20.83
C LEU A 68 -24.74 8.25 -19.36
N GLY A 69 -25.64 7.49 -18.75
CA GLY A 69 -25.86 7.49 -17.33
C GLY A 69 -24.53 7.07 -16.76
N TYR A 70 -23.81 8.02 -16.18
CA TYR A 70 -22.77 7.72 -15.22
C TYR A 70 -23.49 7.14 -13.98
N THR A 71 -24.12 5.96 -14.13
CA THR A 71 -24.45 5.13 -13.00
C THR A 71 -23.10 4.87 -12.37
N ARG A 72 -22.83 5.48 -11.22
CA ARG A 72 -21.63 5.19 -10.44
C ARG A 72 -21.53 3.67 -10.42
N SER A 73 -20.48 3.13 -11.05
CA SER A 73 -20.22 1.70 -10.97
C SER A 73 -20.25 1.36 -9.48
N PRO A 74 -21.00 0.32 -9.06
CA PRO A 74 -21.09 0.01 -7.64
C PRO A 74 -19.66 -0.12 -7.12
N MET A 75 -19.37 0.61 -6.04
CA MET A 75 -18.05 0.54 -5.41
C MET A 75 -17.76 -0.92 -5.09
N ARG A 76 -16.55 -1.39 -5.40
CA ARG A 76 -16.12 -2.72 -4.97
C ARG A 76 -16.22 -2.80 -3.44
N PRO A 77 -16.58 -3.97 -2.87
CA PRO A 77 -16.51 -4.17 -1.43
C PRO A 77 -15.12 -3.80 -0.92
N SER A 78 -15.05 -3.05 0.18
CA SER A 78 -13.80 -2.75 0.86
C SER A 78 -13.32 -3.96 1.65
N VAL A 79 -12.05 -4.30 1.53
CA VAL A 79 -11.42 -5.32 2.39
C VAL A 79 -11.25 -4.72 3.78
N GLN A 80 -11.83 -5.35 4.79
CA GLN A 80 -11.67 -4.97 6.20
C GLN A 80 -10.53 -5.77 6.84
N SER A 81 -9.82 -5.15 7.77
CA SER A 81 -8.78 -5.80 8.56
C SER A 81 -9.40 -6.51 9.77
N GLU A 82 -9.50 -7.84 9.71
CA GLU A 82 -10.08 -8.66 10.78
C GLU A 82 -8.99 -9.41 11.54
N VAL A 83 -9.16 -9.55 12.86
CA VAL A 83 -8.24 -10.31 13.72
C VAL A 83 -8.81 -11.70 13.93
N ASP A 84 -8.67 -12.55 12.92
CA ASP A 84 -9.00 -13.98 12.98
C ASP A 84 -7.78 -14.80 12.53
N ALA A 85 -7.28 -15.64 13.42
CA ALA A 85 -6.12 -16.51 13.20
C ALA A 85 -6.52 -17.93 12.75
N SER A 86 -7.81 -18.21 12.58
CA SER A 86 -8.32 -19.50 12.14
C SER A 86 -7.70 -19.93 10.80
N GLY A 87 -6.95 -21.04 10.83
CA GLY A 87 -6.27 -21.57 9.65
C GLY A 87 -5.09 -20.71 9.14
N LEU A 88 -4.64 -19.71 9.91
CA LEU A 88 -3.35 -19.05 9.66
C LEU A 88 -2.21 -19.88 10.25
N ARG A 89 -1.06 -19.83 9.60
CA ARG A 89 0.22 -20.36 10.10
C ARG A 89 1.23 -19.22 10.22
N VAL A 90 1.78 -19.02 11.42
CA VAL A 90 2.61 -17.85 11.71
C VAL A 90 3.96 -18.30 12.24
N GLY A 91 5.02 -17.75 11.68
CA GLY A 91 6.37 -17.87 12.23
C GLY A 91 6.61 -16.81 13.28
N VAL A 92 7.18 -17.18 14.43
CA VAL A 92 7.60 -16.22 15.45
C VAL A 92 9.09 -16.42 15.70
N VAL A 93 9.89 -15.37 15.56
CA VAL A 93 11.31 -15.39 15.92
C VAL A 93 11.56 -14.44 17.09
N THR A 94 12.19 -14.95 18.14
CA THR A 94 12.44 -14.20 19.38
C THR A 94 13.93 -14.11 19.68
N SER A 95 14.43 -12.89 19.92
CA SER A 95 15.79 -12.68 20.42
C SER A 95 15.94 -13.19 21.85
N GLN A 96 17.02 -13.92 22.12
CA GLN A 96 17.40 -14.39 23.46
C GLN A 96 18.07 -13.28 24.29
N TYR A 97 18.54 -12.22 23.65
CA TYR A 97 19.06 -11.05 24.37
C TYR A 97 17.91 -10.30 25.06
N HIS A 98 18.10 -9.98 26.35
CA HIS A 98 17.03 -9.52 27.26
C HIS A 98 15.85 -10.49 27.40
N ASP A 99 16.13 -11.79 27.55
CA ASP A 99 15.14 -12.88 27.68
C ASP A 99 13.98 -12.57 28.64
N ALA A 100 14.27 -11.99 29.82
CA ALA A 100 13.23 -11.63 30.79
C ALA A 100 12.16 -10.68 30.23
N VAL A 101 12.47 -9.90 29.19
CA VAL A 101 11.52 -9.03 28.46
C VAL A 101 10.97 -9.76 27.24
N THR A 102 11.83 -10.37 26.43
CA THR A 102 11.43 -10.95 25.13
C THR A 102 10.57 -12.21 25.29
N SER A 103 10.75 -12.99 26.35
CA SER A 103 9.85 -14.10 26.73
C SER A 103 8.43 -13.62 27.02
N ARG A 104 8.26 -12.49 27.71
CA ARG A 104 6.94 -11.88 27.94
C ARG A 104 6.31 -11.33 26.67
N LEU A 105 7.10 -10.82 25.73
CA LEU A 105 6.61 -10.45 24.40
C LEU A 105 6.10 -11.69 23.66
N LEU A 106 6.86 -12.79 23.70
CA LEU A 106 6.48 -14.05 23.08
C LEU A 106 5.19 -14.60 23.67
N GLU A 107 5.04 -14.58 25.00
CA GLU A 107 3.81 -15.05 25.65
C GLU A 107 2.61 -14.21 25.21
N GLY A 108 2.71 -12.87 25.25
CA GLY A 108 1.61 -12.01 24.79
C GLY A 108 1.28 -12.18 23.31
N ALA A 109 2.27 -12.45 22.45
CA ALA A 109 2.05 -12.78 21.05
C ALA A 109 1.31 -14.12 20.90
N ARG A 110 1.70 -15.15 21.66
CA ARG A 110 1.07 -16.48 21.64
C ARG A 110 -0.36 -16.44 22.16
N GLU A 111 -0.60 -15.79 23.30
CA GLU A 111 -1.93 -15.59 23.87
C GLU A 111 -2.86 -14.87 22.88
N CYS A 112 -2.37 -13.82 22.22
CA CYS A 112 -3.11 -13.10 21.17
C CYS A 112 -3.51 -14.02 20.02
N PHE A 113 -2.58 -14.84 19.53
CA PHE A 113 -2.83 -15.75 18.42
C PHE A 113 -3.89 -16.80 18.76
N LEU A 114 -3.80 -17.40 19.95
CA LEU A 114 -4.77 -18.38 20.44
C LEU A 114 -6.15 -17.74 20.68
N ALA A 115 -6.18 -16.54 21.28
CA ALA A 115 -7.43 -15.80 21.50
C ALA A 115 -8.14 -15.41 20.19
N ALA A 116 -7.37 -15.24 19.11
CA ALA A 116 -7.89 -14.96 17.77
C ALA A 116 -8.34 -16.23 17.01
N GLY A 117 -8.41 -17.40 17.64
CA GLY A 117 -8.85 -18.66 16.99
C GLY A 117 -7.72 -19.47 16.34
N GLY A 118 -6.47 -19.07 16.52
CA GLY A 118 -5.31 -19.84 16.11
C GLY A 118 -5.11 -21.10 16.96
N VAL A 119 -4.43 -22.10 16.41
CA VAL A 119 -4.04 -23.33 17.12
C VAL A 119 -2.53 -23.37 17.29
N ASP A 120 -2.05 -23.87 18.43
CA ASP A 120 -0.62 -23.88 18.78
C ASP A 120 0.25 -24.57 17.72
N ALA A 121 -0.24 -25.66 17.11
CA ALA A 121 0.44 -26.38 16.03
C ALA A 121 0.71 -25.54 14.77
N ASN A 122 0.03 -24.40 14.62
CA ASN A 122 0.23 -23.46 13.52
C ASN A 122 1.22 -22.34 13.85
N LEU A 123 1.74 -22.28 15.09
CA LEU A 123 2.83 -21.41 15.46
C LEU A 123 4.16 -22.13 15.31
N LEU A 124 5.03 -21.58 14.46
CA LEU A 124 6.41 -22.03 14.34
C LEU A 124 7.33 -21.04 15.08
N CYS A 125 7.76 -21.41 16.28
CA CYS A 125 8.63 -20.58 17.11
C CYS A 125 10.11 -20.90 16.84
N ALA A 126 10.92 -19.86 16.64
CA ALA A 126 12.37 -19.92 16.50
C ALA A 126 13.05 -18.90 17.43
N SER A 127 14.32 -19.17 17.77
CA SER A 127 15.13 -18.27 18.60
C SER A 127 16.28 -17.67 17.80
N ALA A 128 16.58 -16.39 18.05
CA ALA A 128 17.76 -15.69 17.56
C ALA A 128 18.69 -15.37 18.74
N PRO A 129 20.02 -15.40 18.58
CA PRO A 129 20.95 -15.01 19.65
C PRO A 129 20.79 -13.53 20.04
N GLY A 130 20.53 -12.65 19.07
CA GLY A 130 20.30 -11.23 19.28
C GLY A 130 19.29 -10.63 18.30
N SER A 131 19.03 -9.33 18.43
CA SER A 131 18.09 -8.61 17.58
C SER A 131 18.56 -8.48 16.13
N TYR A 132 19.88 -8.48 15.88
CA TYR A 132 20.43 -8.38 14.52
C TYR A 132 20.12 -9.63 13.68
N GLU A 133 20.27 -10.81 14.28
CA GLU A 133 20.02 -12.10 13.62
C GLU A 133 18.53 -12.35 13.32
N LEU A 134 17.62 -11.55 13.90
CA LEU A 134 16.20 -11.58 13.54
C LEU A 134 16.02 -11.41 12.02
N ILE A 135 16.85 -10.61 11.36
CA ILE A 135 16.74 -10.34 9.92
C ILE A 135 16.88 -11.65 9.12
N ALA A 136 17.95 -12.42 9.35
CA ALA A 136 18.22 -13.64 8.59
C ALA A 136 17.16 -14.71 8.86
N ILE A 137 16.80 -14.92 10.12
CA ILE A 137 15.82 -15.94 10.51
C ILE A 137 14.42 -15.56 10.01
N ALA A 138 14.03 -14.29 10.14
CA ALA A 138 12.74 -13.80 9.62
C ALA A 138 12.66 -13.94 8.10
N HIS A 139 13.74 -13.70 7.37
CA HIS A 139 13.79 -13.93 5.94
C HIS A 139 13.57 -15.41 5.60
N THR A 140 14.24 -16.33 6.30
CA THR A 140 14.03 -17.77 6.13
C THR A 140 12.57 -18.17 6.41
N LEU A 141 11.96 -17.63 7.47
CA LEU A 141 10.55 -17.86 7.79
C LEU A 141 9.62 -17.28 6.71
N ALA A 142 9.89 -16.06 6.24
CA ALA A 142 9.07 -15.41 5.22
C ALA A 142 9.14 -16.12 3.86
N LEU A 143 10.23 -16.83 3.54
CA LEU A 143 10.30 -17.65 2.33
C LEU A 143 9.53 -18.96 2.40
N ARG A 144 9.16 -19.44 3.59
CA ARG A 144 8.42 -20.70 3.74
C ARG A 144 7.00 -20.59 3.16
N PRO A 145 6.62 -21.35 2.11
CA PRO A 145 5.32 -21.19 1.46
C PRO A 145 4.13 -21.52 2.37
N ASP A 146 4.39 -22.24 3.46
CA ASP A 146 3.38 -22.72 4.40
C ASP A 146 3.16 -21.79 5.60
N LEU A 147 3.82 -20.63 5.64
CA LEU A 147 3.57 -19.56 6.61
C LEU A 147 2.91 -18.36 5.92
N ASP A 148 1.89 -17.82 6.58
CA ASP A 148 1.13 -16.64 6.15
C ASP A 148 1.76 -15.32 6.61
N ALA A 149 2.41 -15.31 7.78
CA ALA A 149 3.06 -14.14 8.36
C ALA A 149 4.25 -14.50 9.26
N VAL A 150 5.07 -13.50 9.57
CA VAL A 150 6.19 -13.60 10.51
C VAL A 150 6.08 -12.50 11.58
N VAL A 151 6.37 -12.84 12.83
CA VAL A 151 6.46 -11.90 13.95
C VAL A 151 7.88 -11.93 14.50
N CYS A 152 8.55 -10.77 14.52
CA CYS A 152 9.91 -10.65 15.05
C CYS A 152 9.86 -9.95 16.41
N LEU A 153 10.36 -10.61 17.45
CA LEU A 153 10.32 -10.13 18.82
C LEU A 153 11.73 -9.91 19.35
N GLY A 154 11.96 -8.74 19.93
CA GLY A 154 13.27 -8.38 20.46
C GLY A 154 13.20 -7.20 21.42
N CYS A 155 14.33 -6.92 22.06
CA CYS A 155 14.49 -5.76 22.90
C CYS A 155 15.91 -5.23 22.71
N VAL A 156 16.03 -3.93 22.48
CA VAL A 156 17.28 -3.19 22.39
C VAL A 156 17.16 -2.02 23.36
N LEU A 157 18.10 -1.96 24.29
CA LEU A 157 18.21 -0.89 25.26
C LEU A 157 19.33 0.07 24.84
N THR A 158 19.12 1.36 25.07
CA THR A 158 20.16 2.37 24.84
C THR A 158 21.37 2.10 25.73
N GLY A 159 22.54 2.06 25.11
CA GLY A 159 23.83 1.86 25.79
C GLY A 159 24.66 3.12 25.84
N GLU A 160 25.94 2.97 26.21
CA GLU A 160 26.91 4.08 26.30
C GLU A 160 27.43 4.54 24.93
N THR A 161 27.22 3.72 23.89
CA THR A 161 27.65 3.98 22.52
C THR A 161 26.45 3.98 21.59
N ARG A 162 26.63 4.49 20.37
CA ARG A 162 25.59 4.51 19.31
C ARG A 162 25.28 3.13 18.70
N HIS A 163 25.74 2.04 19.32
CA HIS A 163 25.55 0.69 18.79
C HIS A 163 24.06 0.33 18.66
N ASP A 164 23.25 0.73 19.65
CA ASP A 164 21.80 0.53 19.65
C ASP A 164 21.13 1.25 18.46
N GLU A 165 21.54 2.48 18.13
CA GLU A 165 21.00 3.24 16.99
C GLU A 165 21.21 2.48 15.67
N TYR A 166 22.46 2.10 15.38
CA TYR A 166 22.80 1.37 14.15
C TYR A 166 22.15 -0.01 14.10
N LEU A 167 22.05 -0.70 15.24
CA LEU A 167 21.38 -1.98 15.37
C LEU A 167 19.87 -1.84 15.07
N CYS A 168 19.20 -0.88 15.68
CA CYS A 168 17.77 -0.65 15.49
C CYS A 168 17.45 -0.26 14.04
N GLU A 169 18.27 0.60 13.43
CA GLU A 169 18.13 0.99 12.03
C GLU A 169 18.29 -0.21 11.10
N ALA A 170 19.34 -1.01 11.28
CA ALA A 170 19.58 -2.20 10.46
C ALA A 170 18.44 -3.21 10.57
N VAL A 171 17.93 -3.46 11.78
CA VAL A 171 16.83 -4.42 12.01
C VAL A 171 15.52 -3.89 11.42
N ALA A 172 15.17 -2.62 11.65
CA ALA A 172 13.95 -2.03 11.09
C ALA A 172 13.97 -2.06 9.55
N ASN A 173 15.08 -1.65 8.94
CA ASN A 173 15.23 -1.63 7.48
C ASN A 173 15.26 -3.06 6.91
N GLY A 174 15.96 -3.99 7.55
CA GLY A 174 16.02 -5.39 7.13
C GLY A 174 14.65 -6.05 7.13
N LEU A 175 13.89 -5.91 8.22
CA LEU A 175 12.55 -6.49 8.32
C LEU A 175 11.56 -5.84 7.35
N ALA A 176 11.64 -4.52 7.16
CA ALA A 176 10.85 -3.81 6.15
C ALA A 176 11.17 -4.32 4.73
N HIS A 177 12.44 -4.52 4.41
CA HIS A 177 12.87 -5.07 3.13
C HIS A 177 12.35 -6.49 2.90
N ILE A 178 12.41 -7.36 3.91
CA ILE A 178 11.86 -8.73 3.83
C ILE A 178 10.35 -8.67 3.58
N CYS A 179 9.61 -7.82 4.30
CA CYS A 179 8.18 -7.64 4.11
C CYS A 179 7.85 -7.24 2.65
N ALA A 180 8.58 -6.26 2.11
CA ALA A 180 8.36 -5.74 0.77
C ALA A 180 8.70 -6.75 -0.34
N THR A 181 9.78 -7.52 -0.16
CA THR A 181 10.28 -8.45 -1.18
C THR A 181 9.56 -9.80 -1.18
N THR A 182 9.16 -10.30 -0.02
CA THR A 182 8.45 -11.58 0.09
C THR A 182 6.94 -11.43 -0.06
N GLY A 183 6.40 -10.22 0.12
CA GLY A 183 4.97 -9.96 0.11
C GLY A 183 4.21 -10.61 1.27
N LYS A 184 4.92 -11.08 2.30
CA LYS A 184 4.33 -11.57 3.55
C LYS A 184 4.46 -10.52 4.65
N PRO A 185 3.46 -10.38 5.52
CA PRO A 185 3.57 -9.52 6.69
C PRO A 185 4.73 -9.98 7.57
N VAL A 186 5.63 -9.04 7.89
CA VAL A 186 6.69 -9.22 8.88
C VAL A 186 6.51 -8.14 9.94
N ALA A 187 6.00 -8.51 11.12
CA ALA A 187 5.76 -7.55 12.19
C ALA A 187 7.05 -7.19 12.94
N PHE A 188 7.18 -5.89 13.22
CA PHE A 188 8.26 -5.30 13.99
C PHE A 188 7.88 -5.22 15.48
N GLY A 189 8.06 -6.34 16.21
CA GLY A 189 7.87 -6.43 17.66
C GLY A 189 9.17 -6.24 18.44
N VAL A 190 10.09 -5.40 17.95
CA VAL A 190 11.37 -5.10 18.61
C VAL A 190 11.22 -3.83 19.44
N LEU A 191 11.34 -3.96 20.77
CA LEU A 191 11.36 -2.82 21.67
C LEU A 191 12.66 -2.05 21.52
N THR A 192 12.56 -0.74 21.32
CA THR A 192 13.69 0.20 21.32
C THR A 192 13.47 1.17 22.48
N CYS A 193 14.20 0.98 23.58
CA CYS A 193 13.88 1.63 24.86
C CYS A 193 15.11 2.24 25.52
N PRO A 194 14.99 3.39 26.20
CA PRO A 194 16.12 4.00 26.90
C PRO A 194 16.52 3.25 28.17
N SER A 195 15.63 2.42 28.74
CA SER A 195 15.90 1.67 29.96
C SER A 195 15.05 0.39 30.07
N ILE A 196 15.43 -0.49 31.00
CA ILE A 196 14.71 -1.74 31.25
C ILE A 196 13.30 -1.50 31.80
N GLU A 197 13.06 -0.43 32.56
CA GLU A 197 11.74 -0.04 33.06
C GLU A 197 10.78 0.28 31.91
N HIS A 198 11.29 0.97 30.89
CA HIS A 198 10.51 1.28 29.68
C HIS A 198 10.15 0.03 28.89
N ALA A 199 11.07 -0.95 28.84
CA ALA A 199 10.84 -2.23 28.19
C ALA A 199 9.83 -3.08 28.99
N ASN A 200 9.96 -3.11 30.32
CA ASN A 200 9.03 -3.79 31.23
C ASN A 200 7.61 -3.24 31.11
N ALA A 201 7.46 -1.92 31.03
CA ALA A 201 6.15 -1.30 30.85
C ALA A 201 5.46 -1.75 29.56
N ARG A 202 6.21 -2.16 28.52
CA ARG A 202 5.72 -2.53 27.18
C ARG A 202 5.70 -4.04 26.90
N SER A 203 6.08 -4.86 27.88
CA SER A 203 6.11 -6.33 27.80
C SER A 203 5.17 -6.95 28.83
N GLY A 204 3.92 -6.48 28.83
CA GLY A 204 2.87 -6.90 29.78
C GLY A 204 2.72 -5.98 31.00
N GLY A 205 3.35 -4.80 30.98
CA GLY A 205 3.26 -3.81 32.05
C GLY A 205 2.19 -2.74 31.78
N ALA A 206 2.37 -1.56 32.40
CA ALA A 206 1.41 -0.46 32.36
C ALA A 206 1.12 0.13 30.96
N LYS A 207 1.88 -0.24 29.92
CA LYS A 207 1.71 0.19 28.53
C LYS A 207 1.32 -0.98 27.61
N GLY A 208 0.84 -2.09 28.18
CA GLY A 208 0.42 -3.27 27.44
C GLY A 208 1.59 -4.15 27.01
N ASN A 209 1.36 -4.97 25.99
CA ASN A 209 2.32 -5.92 25.47
C ASN A 209 2.55 -5.71 23.96
N LYS A 210 3.76 -5.28 23.57
CA LYS A 210 4.09 -5.07 22.16
C LYS A 210 4.19 -6.36 21.34
N GLY A 211 4.38 -7.51 21.99
CA GLY A 211 4.29 -8.81 21.32
C GLY A 211 2.85 -9.14 20.90
N GLU A 212 1.88 -8.88 21.77
CA GLU A 212 0.45 -9.00 21.47
C GLU A 212 0.06 -8.08 20.30
N GLU A 213 0.45 -6.81 20.35
CA GLU A 213 0.17 -5.85 19.29
C GLU A 213 0.80 -6.27 17.94
N ALA A 214 2.04 -6.76 17.96
CA ALA A 214 2.74 -7.25 16.78
C ALA A 214 2.03 -8.47 16.17
N MET A 215 1.62 -9.43 16.99
CA MET A 215 0.85 -10.60 16.53
C MET A 215 -0.50 -10.18 15.93
N ARG A 216 -1.24 -9.32 16.63
CA ARG A 216 -2.54 -8.81 16.17
C ARG A 216 -2.43 -8.14 14.80
N ALA A 217 -1.39 -7.31 14.61
CA ALA A 217 -1.13 -6.66 13.33
C ALA A 217 -0.78 -7.68 12.22
N SER A 218 0.03 -8.70 12.53
CA SER A 218 0.36 -9.77 11.59
C SER A 218 -0.85 -10.57 11.14
N ILE A 219 -1.75 -10.95 12.06
CA ILE A 219 -3.00 -11.65 11.75
C ILE A 219 -3.85 -10.82 10.80
N ALA A 220 -4.10 -9.55 11.16
CA ALA A 220 -4.94 -8.67 10.36
C ALA A 220 -4.38 -8.40 8.96
N ALA A 221 -3.06 -8.24 8.85
CA ALA A 221 -2.38 -8.07 7.57
C ALA A 221 -2.46 -9.35 6.72
N ALA A 222 -2.25 -10.52 7.32
CA ALA A 222 -2.35 -11.80 6.61
C ALA A 222 -3.76 -12.04 6.05
N GLN A 223 -4.80 -11.77 6.85
CA GLN A 223 -6.19 -11.87 6.39
C GLN A 223 -6.49 -10.88 5.26
N SER A 224 -6.02 -9.64 5.38
CA SER A 224 -6.19 -8.63 4.33
C SER A 224 -5.54 -9.07 3.01
N ILE A 225 -4.30 -9.59 3.08
CA ILE A 225 -3.60 -10.10 1.89
C ILE A 225 -4.33 -11.31 1.29
N ARG A 226 -4.82 -12.22 2.12
CA ARG A 226 -5.60 -13.39 1.69
C ARG A 226 -6.90 -12.97 0.99
N ALA A 227 -7.63 -12.02 1.57
CA ALA A 227 -8.85 -11.47 0.99
C ALA A 227 -8.57 -10.79 -0.36
N ILE A 228 -7.52 -9.96 -0.45
CA ILE A 228 -7.12 -9.29 -1.70
C ILE A 228 -6.80 -10.30 -2.80
N LYS A 229 -6.04 -11.36 -2.48
CA LYS A 229 -5.69 -12.41 -3.44
C LYS A 229 -6.91 -13.20 -3.94
N GLY A 230 -7.96 -13.30 -3.13
CA GLY A 230 -9.22 -13.95 -3.50
C GLY A 230 -10.18 -13.07 -4.32
N LEU A 231 -9.91 -11.77 -4.48
CA LEU A 231 -10.77 -10.88 -5.26
C LEU A 231 -10.72 -11.23 -6.75
N PRO A 232 -11.86 -11.16 -7.46
CA PRO A 232 -11.85 -11.30 -8.90
C PRO A 232 -11.04 -10.15 -9.52
N LEU A 233 -10.17 -10.52 -10.49
CA LEU A 233 -9.57 -9.57 -11.42
C LEU A 233 -10.69 -8.76 -12.11
N GLY A 234 -10.39 -7.55 -12.59
CA GLY A 234 -11.32 -6.64 -13.31
C GLY A 234 -12.45 -7.32 -14.07
N ARG A 235 -13.66 -6.72 -14.12
CA ARG A 235 -14.72 -7.18 -15.03
C ARG A 235 -14.09 -7.40 -16.41
N ALA A 236 -14.19 -8.62 -16.95
CA ALA A 236 -13.98 -8.82 -18.38
C ALA A 236 -14.90 -7.82 -19.08
N SER A 237 -14.33 -6.87 -19.84
CA SER A 237 -15.14 -6.04 -20.71
C SER A 237 -15.84 -6.97 -21.68
N ARG A 238 -17.16 -7.08 -21.56
CA ARG A 238 -17.98 -7.66 -22.62
C ARG A 238 -18.09 -6.66 -23.76
#